data_AF-A0A7J4Q224-F1
#
_entry.id   AF-A0A7J4Q224-F1
#
_cell.length_a   1.000
_cell.length_b   1.000
_cell.length_c   1.000
_cell.angle_alpha   90.00
_cell.angle_beta   90.00
_cell.angle_gamma   90.00
#
_symmetry.space_group_name_H-M   'P 1'
#
loop_
_entity.id
_entity.type
_entity.pdbx_description
1 polymer ?
#
loop_
_entity_poly.entity_id
_entity_poly.type
_entity_poly.pdbx_seq_one_letter_code
_entity_poly.pdbx_strand_id
1 'polypeptide(L)'
;MEKNGLEHRFRERKIGLWIAGVSGFFFFSFFLAPLLLEEGSVGELNGRANTLDFGSKEGSMSYGNSPQGLSHQHADGSIHQHDQFTWTELDPYTGFIYAFADVNCHQNHERSWEINGNQMPVCTRDVGIFFGIMVGGVLFSRRGFNRWTVRDTCLSLLPDDLMVKVYARNWRTLAWLGCGVLLCVPLIFDGFTQLLTGYESNNLTRPLTGAPFGIGLAILIGASIAARAEKFSTAGAVLLPGNAKFELQTKTEEE
;
A
#
# COMPACT_ATOMS: atom_id res chain seq x y z
N MET A 1 16.68 -26.84 8.99
CA MET A 1 15.54 -26.60 8.09
C MET A 1 14.59 -25.62 8.74
N GLU A 2 14.00 -24.76 7.92
CA GLU A 2 12.99 -23.77 8.29
C GLU A 2 11.59 -24.39 8.39
N LYS A 3 10.62 -23.64 8.93
CA LYS A 3 9.25 -24.13 9.17
C LYS A 3 8.42 -24.47 7.92
N ASN A 4 8.97 -24.23 6.73
CA ASN A 4 8.38 -24.61 5.45
C ASN A 4 9.08 -25.81 4.80
N GLY A 5 10.15 -26.34 5.41
CA GLY A 5 10.94 -27.46 4.86
C GLY A 5 12.13 -27.05 4.01
N LEU A 6 12.37 -25.75 3.79
CA LEU A 6 13.56 -25.27 3.08
C LEU A 6 14.77 -25.14 4.03
N GLU A 7 15.98 -25.06 3.49
CA GLU A 7 17.19 -24.86 4.29
C GLU A 7 17.23 -23.49 4.97
N HIS A 8 16.75 -22.46 4.28
CA HIS A 8 16.81 -21.06 4.71
C HIS A 8 15.63 -20.25 4.14
N ARG A 9 15.40 -19.05 4.70
CA ARG A 9 14.39 -18.07 4.24
C ARG A 9 14.96 -16.73 3.74
N PHE A 10 16.18 -16.75 3.20
CA PHE A 10 16.88 -15.51 2.80
C PHE A 10 16.12 -14.71 1.73
N ARG A 11 15.44 -15.41 0.80
CA ARG A 11 14.69 -14.78 -0.28
C ARG A 11 13.47 -14.02 0.25
N GLU A 12 12.70 -14.63 1.15
CA GLU A 12 11.53 -14.03 1.78
C GLU A 12 11.92 -12.83 2.63
N ARG A 13 13.02 -12.94 3.39
CA ARG A 13 13.60 -11.82 4.13
C ARG A 13 13.98 -10.67 3.20
N LYS A 14 14.67 -10.96 2.09
CA LYS A 14 15.08 -9.96 1.10
C LYS A 14 13.88 -9.29 0.44
N ILE A 15 12.84 -10.04 0.07
CA ILE A 15 11.60 -9.50 -0.49
C ILE A 15 10.95 -8.51 0.48
N GLY A 16 10.76 -8.90 1.74
CA GLY A 16 10.16 -8.02 2.74
C GLY A 16 10.98 -6.75 2.99
N LEU A 17 12.32 -6.86 3.02
CA LEU A 17 13.21 -5.70 3.16
C LEU A 17 13.16 -4.76 1.95
N TRP A 18 13.03 -5.27 0.72
CA TRP A 18 12.83 -4.43 -0.46
C TRP A 18 11.49 -3.70 -0.42
N ILE A 19 10.40 -4.40 -0.06
CA ILE A 19 9.09 -3.76 0.10
C ILE A 19 9.16 -2.65 1.14
N ALA A 20 9.76 -2.92 2.30
CA ALA A 20 9.93 -1.94 3.36
C ALA A 20 10.84 -0.78 2.96
N GLY A 21 11.94 -1.05 2.23
CA GLY A 21 12.88 -0.03 1.79
C GLY A 21 12.29 0.92 0.75
N VAL A 22 11.61 0.39 -0.28
CA VAL A 22 10.99 1.22 -1.32
C VAL A 22 9.83 2.05 -0.77
N SER A 23 8.92 1.42 -0.01
CA SER A 23 7.81 2.16 0.60
C SER A 23 8.27 3.13 1.69
N GLY A 24 9.28 2.76 2.47
CA GLY A 24 9.92 3.63 3.46
C GLY A 24 10.57 4.85 2.81
N PHE A 25 11.27 4.67 1.69
CA PHE A 25 11.82 5.79 0.92
C PHE A 25 10.73 6.82 0.57
N PHE A 26 9.60 6.38 0.00
CA PHE A 26 8.49 7.28 -0.32
C PHE A 26 7.86 7.88 0.94
N PHE A 27 7.56 7.06 1.95
CA PHE A 27 6.97 7.51 3.21
C PHE A 27 7.77 8.66 3.83
N PHE A 28 9.08 8.49 4.03
CA PHE A 28 9.93 9.55 4.59
C PHE A 28 10.08 10.73 3.64
N SER A 29 10.15 10.48 2.34
CA SER A 29 10.26 11.53 1.33
C SER A 29 9.03 12.43 1.26
N PHE A 30 7.84 11.93 1.58
CA PHE A 30 6.63 12.77 1.65
C PHE A 30 6.73 13.87 2.70
N PHE A 31 7.51 13.67 3.77
CA PHE A 31 7.77 14.70 4.78
C PHE A 31 9.01 15.52 4.43
N LEU A 32 10.04 14.88 3.90
CA LEU A 32 11.31 15.54 3.60
C LEU A 32 11.19 16.49 2.40
N ALA A 33 10.47 16.13 1.35
CA ALA A 33 10.33 16.97 0.16
C ALA A 33 9.75 18.36 0.47
N PRO A 34 8.55 18.51 1.09
CA PRO A 34 8.02 19.84 1.41
C PRO A 34 8.86 20.59 2.46
N LEU A 35 9.59 19.88 3.31
CA LEU A 35 10.51 20.47 4.28
C LEU A 35 11.76 21.11 3.63
N LEU A 36 12.24 20.55 2.52
CA LEU A 36 13.42 21.04 1.79
C LEU A 36 13.11 22.20 0.84
N LEU A 37 11.85 22.37 0.47
CA LEU A 37 11.40 23.43 -0.41
C LEU A 37 11.42 24.79 0.29
N GLU A 38 11.51 25.86 -0.50
CA GLU A 38 11.28 27.22 0.00
C GLU A 38 9.90 27.33 0.65
N GLU A 39 9.80 28.11 1.72
CA GLU A 39 8.57 28.24 2.49
C GLU A 39 7.42 28.71 1.57
N GLY A 40 6.32 27.96 1.55
CA GLY A 40 5.13 28.33 0.77
C GLY A 40 5.25 28.24 -0.75
N SER A 41 6.33 27.64 -1.28
CA SER A 41 6.52 27.43 -2.73
C SER A 41 5.51 26.47 -3.38
N VAL A 42 4.89 25.59 -2.59
CA VAL A 42 3.84 24.67 -3.02
C VAL A 42 2.55 25.05 -2.32
N GLY A 43 1.68 25.74 -3.06
CA GLY A 43 0.35 26.10 -2.59
C GLY A 43 -0.59 24.91 -2.47
N GLU A 44 -1.86 25.22 -2.27
CA GLU A 44 -2.93 24.23 -2.22
C GLU A 44 -3.17 23.62 -3.60
N LEU A 45 -3.09 22.29 -3.67
CA LEU A 45 -3.26 21.51 -4.89
C LEU A 45 -4.62 20.80 -4.88
N ASN A 46 -5.13 20.54 -6.08
CA ASN A 46 -6.30 19.70 -6.29
C ASN A 46 -6.26 19.05 -7.68
N GLY A 47 -5.86 17.78 -7.73
CA GLY A 47 -5.71 17.01 -8.95
C GLY A 47 -6.58 15.76 -9.01
N ARG A 48 -6.40 15.00 -10.07
CA ARG A 48 -7.01 13.71 -10.34
C ARG A 48 -6.00 12.62 -10.02
N ALA A 49 -6.40 11.58 -9.31
CA ALA A 49 -5.54 10.41 -9.11
C ALA A 49 -5.40 9.61 -10.41
N ASN A 50 -4.31 8.85 -10.50
CA ASN A 50 -3.98 7.97 -11.62
C ASN A 50 -3.70 8.72 -12.93
N THR A 51 -3.23 9.97 -12.87
CA THR A 51 -2.85 10.78 -14.04
C THR A 51 -1.76 11.79 -13.69
N LEU A 52 -1.37 12.67 -14.62
CA LEU A 52 -0.40 13.74 -14.38
C LEU A 52 -1.11 15.08 -14.59
N ASP A 53 -1.24 15.85 -13.52
CA ASP A 53 -1.99 17.11 -13.52
C ASP A 53 -1.09 18.33 -13.27
N PHE A 54 0.10 18.13 -12.70
CA PHE A 54 1.05 19.19 -12.35
C PHE A 54 2.42 19.00 -13.00
N GLY A 55 2.50 18.24 -14.08
CA GLY A 55 3.77 17.99 -14.80
C GLY A 55 4.22 19.14 -15.69
N SER A 56 3.31 20.01 -16.09
CA SER A 56 3.62 21.20 -16.88
C SER A 56 2.62 22.33 -16.62
N LYS A 57 3.03 23.56 -16.95
CA LYS A 57 2.13 24.73 -16.94
C LYS A 57 1.03 24.66 -17.99
N GLU A 58 1.34 24.05 -19.14
CA GLU A 58 0.42 23.91 -20.27
C GLU A 58 0.50 22.51 -20.89
N GLY A 59 -0.51 22.14 -21.68
CA GLY A 59 -0.56 20.86 -22.40
C GLY A 59 -1.19 19.72 -21.62
N SER A 60 -0.88 18.48 -21.99
CA SER A 60 -1.60 17.30 -21.50
C SER A 60 -1.39 16.96 -20.03
N MET A 61 -0.37 17.52 -19.37
CA MET A 61 -0.03 17.29 -17.96
C MET A 61 -0.29 18.52 -17.08
N SER A 62 -1.20 19.40 -17.52
CA SER A 62 -1.47 20.70 -16.88
C SER A 62 -2.91 20.86 -16.40
N TYR A 63 -3.68 19.78 -16.29
CA TYR A 63 -5.08 19.87 -15.88
C TYR A 63 -5.23 20.50 -14.48
N GLY A 64 -4.32 20.20 -13.55
CA GLY A 64 -4.28 20.83 -12.23
C GLY A 64 -4.01 22.33 -12.28
N ASN A 65 -3.37 22.81 -13.36
CA ASN A 65 -3.10 24.23 -13.64
C ASN A 65 -4.18 24.90 -14.52
N SER A 66 -5.24 24.18 -14.88
CA SER A 66 -6.38 24.74 -15.62
C SER A 66 -7.24 25.63 -14.71
N PRO A 67 -8.07 26.54 -15.24
CA PRO A 67 -9.00 27.33 -14.43
C PRO A 67 -9.91 26.47 -13.54
N GLN A 68 -10.24 25.25 -13.98
CA GLN A 68 -11.01 24.29 -13.19
C GLN A 68 -10.18 23.61 -12.10
N GLY A 69 -8.91 23.29 -12.35
CA GLY A 69 -8.01 22.68 -11.37
C GLY A 69 -7.54 23.66 -10.28
N LEU A 70 -7.36 24.93 -10.65
CA LEU A 70 -6.95 26.00 -9.74
C LEU A 70 -8.12 26.55 -8.91
N SER A 71 -9.36 26.35 -9.33
CA SER A 71 -10.53 26.86 -8.62
C SER A 71 -11.01 25.83 -7.61
N HIS A 72 -10.97 26.19 -6.33
CA HIS A 72 -11.55 25.38 -5.26
C HIS A 72 -12.77 26.06 -4.65
N GLN A 73 -13.81 25.27 -4.39
CA GLN A 73 -15.00 25.71 -3.67
C GLN A 73 -15.08 24.95 -2.34
N HIS A 74 -15.04 25.70 -1.24
CA HIS A 74 -15.21 25.15 0.11
C HIS A 74 -16.67 24.75 0.37
N ALA A 75 -16.86 23.91 1.39
CA ALA A 75 -18.20 23.50 1.84
C ALA A 75 -19.11 24.67 2.28
N ASP A 76 -18.53 25.82 2.65
CA ASP A 76 -19.25 27.04 3.00
C ASP A 76 -19.66 27.90 1.79
N GLY A 77 -19.27 27.48 0.58
CA GLY A 77 -19.57 28.16 -0.68
C GLY A 77 -18.56 29.24 -1.07
N SER A 78 -17.51 29.48 -0.28
CA SER A 78 -16.40 30.35 -0.69
C SER A 78 -15.59 29.70 -1.81
N ILE A 79 -15.11 30.51 -2.75
CA ILE A 79 -14.29 30.07 -3.88
C ILE A 79 -12.99 30.86 -3.86
N HIS A 80 -11.87 30.16 -3.94
CA HIS A 80 -10.57 30.77 -4.16
C HIS A 80 -9.81 30.09 -5.30
N GLN A 81 -8.88 30.84 -5.89
CA GLN A 81 -7.99 30.34 -6.93
C GLN A 81 -6.60 30.16 -6.35
N HIS A 82 -6.02 29.00 -6.59
CA HIS A 82 -4.65 28.69 -6.23
C HIS A 82 -3.68 29.18 -7.30
N ASP A 83 -2.41 29.35 -6.91
CA ASP A 83 -1.33 29.58 -7.85
C ASP A 83 -0.99 28.31 -8.62
N GLN A 84 -0.42 28.47 -9.82
CA GLN A 84 0.04 27.34 -10.61
C GLN A 84 1.22 26.64 -9.95
N PHE A 85 1.23 25.32 -10.05
CA PHE A 85 2.30 24.46 -9.55
C PHE A 85 2.79 23.53 -10.64
N THR A 86 4.11 23.33 -10.74
CA THR A 86 4.71 22.45 -11.74
C THR A 86 5.91 21.71 -11.16
N TRP A 87 5.77 20.40 -10.93
CA TRP A 87 6.83 19.62 -10.29
C TRP A 87 8.07 19.43 -11.17
N THR A 88 7.99 19.66 -12.48
CA THR A 88 9.15 19.63 -13.39
C THR A 88 10.07 20.86 -13.24
N GLU A 89 9.60 21.92 -12.60
CA GLU A 89 10.39 23.12 -12.30
C GLU A 89 11.13 23.03 -10.95
N LEU A 90 10.82 22.01 -10.15
CA LEU A 90 11.50 21.73 -8.88
C LEU A 90 12.85 21.07 -9.09
N ASP A 91 13.63 20.95 -8.00
CA ASP A 91 14.85 20.14 -8.04
C ASP A 91 14.53 18.66 -8.32
N PRO A 92 15.48 17.87 -8.86
CA PRO A 92 15.21 16.51 -9.29
C PRO A 92 14.66 15.59 -8.20
N TYR A 93 15.04 15.79 -6.93
CA TYR A 93 14.57 14.95 -5.85
C TYR A 93 13.13 15.31 -5.48
N THR A 94 12.85 16.57 -5.15
CA THR A 94 11.50 16.99 -4.75
C THR A 94 10.51 16.82 -5.92
N GLY A 95 10.91 17.19 -7.13
CA GLY A 95 10.14 16.98 -8.36
C GLY A 95 9.77 15.52 -8.58
N PHE A 96 10.68 14.57 -8.33
CA PHE A 96 10.37 13.14 -8.41
C PHE A 96 9.32 12.70 -7.38
N ILE A 97 9.38 13.22 -6.15
CA ILE A 97 8.41 12.88 -5.10
C ILE A 97 7.02 13.44 -5.43
N TYR A 98 6.94 14.68 -5.90
CA TYR A 98 5.67 15.27 -6.34
C TYR A 98 5.14 14.61 -7.61
N ALA A 99 5.99 14.24 -8.58
CA ALA A 99 5.57 13.48 -9.76
C ALA A 99 5.00 12.11 -9.39
N PHE A 100 5.67 11.39 -8.48
CA PHE A 100 5.17 10.12 -7.98
C PHE A 100 3.80 10.29 -7.31
N ALA A 101 3.62 11.37 -6.55
CA ALA A 101 2.38 11.65 -5.88
C ALA A 101 1.25 12.07 -6.84
N ASP A 102 1.53 12.91 -7.81
CA ASP A 102 0.60 13.34 -8.88
C ASP A 102 -0.02 12.12 -9.59
N VAL A 103 0.82 11.13 -9.92
CA VAL A 103 0.34 9.85 -10.50
C VAL A 103 -0.60 9.08 -9.58
N ASN A 104 -0.37 9.06 -8.26
CA ASN A 104 -1.07 8.12 -7.38
C ASN A 104 -2.20 8.76 -6.55
N CYS A 105 -2.15 10.08 -6.36
CA CYS A 105 -2.94 10.81 -5.39
C CYS A 105 -3.69 11.95 -6.08
N HIS A 106 -4.86 12.29 -5.54
CA HIS A 106 -5.58 13.51 -5.94
C HIS A 106 -4.92 14.79 -5.41
N GLN A 107 -3.96 14.67 -4.49
CA GLN A 107 -3.26 15.80 -3.84
C GLN A 107 -4.21 16.87 -3.28
N ASN A 108 -5.42 16.50 -2.86
CA ASN A 108 -6.42 17.44 -2.38
C ASN A 108 -5.94 18.10 -1.06
N HIS A 109 -5.83 19.44 -1.07
CA HIS A 109 -5.34 20.23 0.06
C HIS A 109 -6.10 20.00 1.37
N GLU A 110 -7.43 19.95 1.37
CA GLU A 110 -8.25 19.71 2.59
C GLU A 110 -7.90 18.39 3.29
N ARG A 111 -7.35 17.45 2.52
CA ARG A 111 -7.03 16.08 2.94
C ARG A 111 -5.53 15.86 3.15
N SER A 112 -4.73 16.91 2.99
CA SER A 112 -3.27 16.89 3.05
C SER A 112 -2.80 17.69 4.28
N TRP A 113 -1.60 17.40 4.75
CA TRP A 113 -0.94 18.25 5.74
C TRP A 113 -0.01 19.23 5.05
N GLU A 114 0.42 20.25 5.77
CA GLU A 114 1.41 21.22 5.33
C GLU A 114 2.67 21.14 6.20
N ILE A 115 3.83 21.28 5.57
CA ILE A 115 5.13 21.34 6.22
C ILE A 115 5.90 22.49 5.57
N ASN A 116 6.44 23.40 6.39
CA ASN A 116 7.12 24.60 5.90
C ASN A 116 6.24 25.45 4.95
N GLY A 117 4.95 25.57 5.24
CA GLY A 117 3.98 26.25 4.38
C GLY A 117 3.72 25.56 3.03
N ASN A 118 4.37 24.42 2.75
CA ASN A 118 4.20 23.65 1.53
C ASN A 118 3.20 22.51 1.76
N GLN A 119 2.21 22.37 0.88
CA GLN A 119 1.33 21.21 0.91
C GLN A 119 2.15 19.92 0.70
N MET A 120 1.92 18.91 1.54
CA MET A 120 2.50 17.58 1.34
C MET A 120 2.14 17.02 -0.05
N PRO A 121 3.06 16.24 -0.66
CA PRO A 121 2.87 15.71 -2.00
C PRO A 121 1.67 14.76 -2.07
N VAL A 122 1.36 14.02 -1.00
CA VAL A 122 0.23 13.08 -0.95
C VAL A 122 -0.76 13.43 0.15
N CYS A 123 -2.00 12.95 0.02
CA CYS A 123 -3.00 13.07 1.07
C CYS A 123 -2.65 12.23 2.31
N THR A 124 -3.21 12.59 3.45
CA THR A 124 -2.97 11.91 4.74
C THR A 124 -3.36 10.43 4.74
N ARG A 125 -4.29 10.01 3.86
CA ARG A 125 -4.63 8.59 3.68
C ARG A 125 -3.47 7.81 3.06
N ASP A 126 -2.84 8.36 2.03
CA ASP A 126 -1.71 7.72 1.35
C ASP A 126 -0.48 7.68 2.25
N VAL A 127 -0.27 8.69 3.10
CA VAL A 127 0.73 8.62 4.19
C VAL A 127 0.51 7.37 5.04
N GLY A 128 -0.73 7.10 5.45
CA GLY A 128 -1.10 5.88 6.18
C GLY A 128 -0.85 4.61 5.38
N ILE A 129 -1.26 4.57 4.12
CA ILE A 129 -1.05 3.40 3.24
C ILE A 129 0.44 3.08 3.08
N PHE A 130 1.29 4.07 2.76
CA PHE A 130 2.73 3.85 2.61
C PHE A 130 3.41 3.45 3.92
N PHE A 131 3.00 4.04 5.05
CA PHE A 131 3.43 3.59 6.38
C PHE A 131 3.06 2.12 6.61
N GLY A 132 1.81 1.74 6.28
CA GLY A 132 1.32 0.38 6.36
C GLY A 132 2.12 -0.60 5.50
N ILE A 133 2.43 -0.22 4.24
CA ILE A 133 3.24 -1.04 3.34
C ILE A 133 4.65 -1.24 3.91
N MET A 134 5.26 -0.19 4.46
CA MET A 134 6.56 -0.26 5.11
C MET A 134 6.56 -1.25 6.28
N VAL A 135 5.59 -1.10 7.20
CA VAL A 135 5.42 -2.00 8.35
C VAL A 135 5.13 -3.44 7.89
N GLY A 136 4.25 -3.63 6.91
CA GLY A 136 3.93 -4.93 6.34
C GLY A 136 5.14 -5.62 5.69
N GLY A 137 5.99 -4.86 5.00
CA GLY A 137 7.27 -5.32 4.46
C GLY A 137 8.23 -5.79 5.56
N VAL A 138 8.35 -5.02 6.66
CA VAL A 138 9.14 -5.43 7.83
C VAL A 138 8.56 -6.71 8.44
N LEU A 139 7.25 -6.79 8.63
CA LEU A 139 6.58 -8.00 9.16
C LEU A 139 6.84 -9.21 8.28
N PHE A 140 6.69 -9.07 6.97
CA PHE A 140 6.97 -10.13 6.00
C PHE A 140 8.43 -10.56 6.03
N SER A 141 9.37 -9.61 6.12
CA SER A 141 10.81 -9.93 6.20
C SER A 141 11.16 -10.78 7.43
N ARG A 142 10.43 -10.57 8.54
CA ARG A 142 10.68 -11.24 9.81
C ARG A 142 9.98 -12.59 9.91
N ARG A 143 8.78 -12.72 9.33
CA ARG A 143 7.88 -13.87 9.56
C ARG A 143 7.36 -14.58 8.32
N GLY A 144 7.57 -14.06 7.12
CA GLY A 144 7.09 -14.65 5.87
C GLY A 144 7.92 -15.88 5.45
N PHE A 145 7.24 -16.91 4.97
CA PHE A 145 7.81 -18.14 4.42
C PHE A 145 7.07 -18.54 3.14
N ASN A 146 7.80 -18.86 2.08
CA ASN A 146 7.24 -19.50 0.90
C ASN A 146 6.61 -20.84 1.32
N ARG A 147 5.30 -20.98 1.17
CA ARG A 147 4.54 -22.22 1.40
C ARG A 147 3.82 -22.68 0.14
N TRP A 148 4.49 -22.57 -1.01
CA TRP A 148 4.04 -23.00 -2.34
C TRP A 148 2.94 -22.13 -2.96
N THR A 149 1.83 -21.88 -2.25
CA THR A 149 0.74 -21.02 -2.73
C THR A 149 0.84 -19.62 -2.12
N VAL A 150 0.26 -18.61 -2.79
CA VAL A 150 0.17 -17.25 -2.25
C VAL A 150 -0.61 -17.23 -0.93
N ARG A 151 -1.74 -17.95 -0.86
CA ARG A 151 -2.57 -18.08 0.35
C ARG A 151 -1.77 -18.63 1.53
N ASP A 152 -1.12 -19.77 1.35
CA ASP A 152 -0.37 -20.43 2.43
C ASP A 152 0.87 -19.62 2.82
N THR A 153 1.46 -18.87 1.87
CA THR A 153 2.55 -17.92 2.12
C THR A 153 2.08 -16.69 2.90
N CYS A 154 0.89 -16.13 2.63
CA CYS A 154 0.28 -15.09 3.46
C CYS A 154 0.03 -15.59 4.89
N LEU A 155 -0.57 -16.77 5.02
CA LEU A 155 -0.87 -17.37 6.32
C LEU A 155 0.38 -17.77 7.11
N SER A 156 1.55 -17.84 6.46
CA SER A 156 2.81 -18.14 7.15
C SER A 156 3.22 -17.10 8.19
N LEU A 157 2.67 -15.89 8.10
CA LEU A 157 2.92 -14.82 9.08
C LEU A 157 2.25 -15.10 10.43
N LEU A 158 1.22 -15.94 10.45
CA LEU A 158 0.54 -16.37 11.67
C LEU A 158 1.35 -17.50 12.35
N PRO A 159 1.32 -17.60 13.70
CA PRO A 159 1.92 -18.70 14.43
C PRO A 159 1.35 -20.07 14.00
N ASP A 160 2.22 -21.06 13.83
CA ASP A 160 1.81 -22.38 13.33
C ASP A 160 0.85 -23.10 14.31
N ASP A 161 0.99 -22.88 15.62
CA ASP A 161 0.10 -23.45 16.64
C ASP A 161 -1.36 -23.02 16.47
N LEU A 162 -1.59 -21.76 16.04
CA LEU A 162 -2.93 -21.25 15.73
C LEU A 162 -3.49 -21.83 14.43
N MET A 163 -2.61 -22.26 13.53
CA MET A 163 -2.96 -22.72 12.21
C MET A 163 -3.24 -24.23 12.13
N VAL A 164 -2.85 -25.04 13.12
CA VAL A 164 -3.07 -26.50 13.14
C VAL A 164 -4.54 -26.86 12.84
N LYS A 165 -5.49 -26.25 13.57
CA LYS A 165 -6.93 -26.51 13.37
C LYS A 165 -7.43 -26.00 12.01
N VAL A 166 -6.89 -24.88 11.54
CA VAL A 166 -7.26 -24.28 10.25
C VAL A 166 -6.85 -25.19 9.09
N TYR A 167 -5.64 -25.77 9.15
CA TYR A 167 -5.17 -26.72 8.15
C TYR A 167 -5.93 -28.05 8.24
N ALA A 168 -6.12 -28.60 9.44
CA ALA A 168 -6.83 -29.88 9.63
C ALA A 168 -8.29 -29.85 9.15
N ARG A 169 -9.00 -28.71 9.32
CA ARG A 169 -10.38 -28.52 8.86
C ARG A 169 -10.51 -27.93 7.46
N ASN A 170 -9.39 -27.73 6.76
CA ASN A 170 -9.31 -27.08 5.45
C ASN A 170 -9.95 -25.67 5.39
N TRP A 171 -9.89 -24.92 6.49
CA TRP A 171 -10.41 -23.54 6.60
C TRP A 171 -9.44 -22.47 6.10
N ARG A 172 -8.36 -22.87 5.41
CA ARG A 172 -7.27 -21.98 4.99
C ARG A 172 -7.76 -20.82 4.12
N THR A 173 -8.67 -21.10 3.17
CA THR A 173 -9.23 -20.06 2.31
C THR A 173 -10.05 -19.07 3.12
N LEU A 174 -10.89 -19.54 4.03
CA LEU A 174 -11.68 -18.67 4.91
C LEU A 174 -10.80 -17.83 5.83
N ALA A 175 -9.76 -18.42 6.42
CA ALA A 175 -8.81 -17.70 7.26
C ALA A 175 -8.05 -16.61 6.50
N TRP A 176 -7.59 -16.92 5.27
CA TRP A 176 -6.90 -15.95 4.42
C TRP A 176 -7.82 -14.79 4.02
N LEU A 177 -9.04 -15.09 3.56
CA LEU A 177 -10.04 -14.07 3.24
C LEU A 177 -10.42 -13.25 4.47
N GLY A 178 -10.63 -13.88 5.63
CA GLY A 178 -10.94 -13.19 6.87
C GLY A 178 -9.84 -12.22 7.32
N CYS A 179 -8.57 -12.62 7.21
CA CYS A 179 -7.44 -11.72 7.48
C CYS A 179 -7.40 -10.55 6.48
N GLY A 180 -7.62 -10.83 5.20
CA GLY A 180 -7.67 -9.78 4.17
C GLY A 180 -8.79 -8.77 4.40
N VAL A 181 -10.00 -9.25 4.68
CA VAL A 181 -11.17 -8.42 5.01
C VAL A 181 -10.85 -7.56 6.24
N LEU A 182 -10.32 -8.15 7.31
CA LEU A 182 -9.99 -7.41 8.53
C LEU A 182 -9.02 -6.24 8.28
N LEU A 183 -8.08 -6.40 7.35
CA LEU A 183 -7.13 -5.34 6.98
C LEU A 183 -7.74 -4.28 6.05
N CYS A 184 -8.75 -4.63 5.24
CA CYS A 184 -9.44 -3.70 4.35
C CYS A 184 -10.60 -2.95 5.02
N VAL A 185 -11.24 -3.55 6.03
CA VAL A 185 -12.47 -3.04 6.66
C VAL A 185 -12.36 -1.59 7.13
N PRO A 186 -11.29 -1.14 7.83
CA PRO A 186 -11.20 0.25 8.28
C PRO A 186 -11.29 1.25 7.13
N LEU A 187 -10.55 1.01 6.04
CA LEU A 187 -10.55 1.87 4.86
C LEU A 187 -11.88 1.82 4.11
N ILE A 188 -12.43 0.62 3.91
CA ILE A 188 -13.71 0.43 3.22
C ILE A 188 -14.83 1.11 3.98
N PHE A 189 -14.91 0.92 5.30
CA PHE A 189 -15.95 1.53 6.13
C PHE A 189 -15.85 3.05 6.09
N ASP A 190 -14.66 3.60 6.31
CA ASP A 190 -14.42 5.05 6.29
C ASP A 190 -14.78 5.68 4.92
N GLY A 191 -14.35 5.07 3.80
CA GLY A 191 -14.68 5.55 2.46
C GLY A 191 -16.15 5.36 2.07
N PHE A 192 -16.76 4.23 2.45
CA PHE A 192 -18.14 3.92 2.12
C PHE A 192 -19.14 4.77 2.92
N THR A 193 -18.83 5.07 4.19
CA THR A 193 -19.64 6.00 4.99
C THR A 193 -19.59 7.41 4.42
N GLN A 194 -18.44 7.88 3.93
CA GLN A 194 -18.31 9.15 3.21
C GLN A 194 -19.18 9.19 1.94
N LEU A 195 -19.23 8.08 1.20
CA LEU A 195 -20.04 8.01 -0.03
C LEU A 195 -21.56 8.09 0.24
N LEU A 196 -22.02 7.62 1.40
CA LEU A 196 -23.45 7.51 1.72
C LEU A 196 -23.99 8.61 2.64
N THR A 197 -23.13 9.41 3.26
CA THR A 197 -23.53 10.37 4.30
C THR A 197 -22.77 11.69 4.17
N GLY A 198 -23.13 12.70 4.96
CA GLY A 198 -22.37 13.96 5.05
C GLY A 198 -21.12 13.89 5.94
N TYR A 199 -20.73 12.70 6.41
CA TYR A 199 -19.48 12.52 7.17
C TYR A 199 -18.29 12.65 6.22
N GLU A 200 -17.30 13.45 6.61
CA GLU A 200 -15.98 13.52 5.98
C GLU A 200 -14.92 13.08 6.99
N SER A 201 -13.98 12.24 6.56
CA SER A 201 -12.86 11.87 7.44
C SER A 201 -12.06 13.12 7.78
N ASN A 202 -11.44 13.14 8.96
CA ASN A 202 -10.42 14.14 9.26
C ASN A 202 -9.02 13.62 8.93
N ASN A 203 -8.03 14.51 9.00
CA ASN A 203 -6.64 14.20 8.67
C ASN A 203 -5.94 13.27 9.66
N LEU A 204 -6.59 12.90 10.78
CA LEU A 204 -6.13 11.84 11.69
C LEU A 204 -6.77 10.48 11.37
N THR A 205 -8.06 10.45 11.05
CA THR A 205 -8.78 9.19 10.71
C THR A 205 -8.24 8.58 9.42
N ARG A 206 -7.97 9.41 8.40
CA ARG A 206 -7.49 8.98 7.08
C ARG A 206 -6.22 8.10 7.13
N PRO A 207 -5.13 8.49 7.81
CA PRO A 207 -3.95 7.63 7.90
C PRO A 207 -4.21 6.36 8.73
N LEU A 208 -5.04 6.44 9.78
CA LEU A 208 -5.36 5.30 10.64
C LEU A 208 -6.17 4.22 9.91
N THR A 209 -7.05 4.61 8.99
CA THR A 209 -7.83 3.67 8.16
C THR A 209 -7.02 3.14 6.99
N GLY A 210 -6.09 3.94 6.44
CA GLY A 210 -5.18 3.53 5.36
C GLY A 210 -4.07 2.56 5.78
N ALA A 211 -3.51 2.70 6.99
CA ALA A 211 -2.37 1.88 7.42
C ALA A 211 -2.64 0.36 7.48
N PRO A 212 -3.78 -0.13 8.03
CA PRO A 212 -4.13 -1.55 7.97
C PRO A 212 -4.20 -2.09 6.53
N PHE A 213 -4.77 -1.31 5.61
CA PHE A 213 -4.84 -1.67 4.20
C PHE A 213 -3.44 -1.80 3.58
N GLY A 214 -2.55 -0.84 3.86
CA GLY A 214 -1.15 -0.90 3.43
C GLY A 214 -0.40 -2.13 3.92
N ILE A 215 -0.62 -2.55 5.18
CA ILE A 215 -0.05 -3.80 5.74
C ILE A 215 -0.52 -5.00 4.92
N GLY A 216 -1.82 -5.09 4.64
CA GLY A 216 -2.40 -6.17 3.84
C GLY A 216 -1.82 -6.23 2.43
N LEU A 217 -1.68 -5.06 1.79
CA LEU A 217 -1.10 -4.95 0.46
C LEU A 217 0.36 -5.44 0.42
N ALA A 218 1.19 -5.03 1.38
CA ALA A 218 2.58 -5.50 1.47
C ALA A 218 2.69 -7.02 1.68
N ILE A 219 1.82 -7.59 2.52
CA ILE A 219 1.79 -9.05 2.74
C ILE A 219 1.41 -9.78 1.45
N LEU A 220 0.39 -9.31 0.73
CA LEU A 220 -0.05 -9.91 -0.51
C LEU A 220 1.02 -9.82 -1.62
N ILE A 221 1.67 -8.66 -1.77
CA ILE A 221 2.79 -8.47 -2.71
C ILE A 221 3.94 -9.40 -2.34
N GLY A 222 4.36 -9.38 -1.06
CA GLY A 222 5.44 -10.23 -0.56
C GLY A 222 5.18 -11.71 -0.80
N ALA A 223 3.95 -12.16 -0.52
CA ALA A 223 3.54 -13.55 -0.73
C ALA A 223 3.48 -13.92 -2.21
N SER A 224 2.99 -13.03 -3.08
CA SER A 224 2.89 -13.27 -4.53
C SER A 224 4.27 -13.43 -5.18
N ILE A 225 5.26 -12.67 -4.70
CA ILE A 225 6.64 -12.80 -5.15
C ILE A 225 7.30 -14.02 -4.49
N ALA A 226 7.06 -14.28 -3.21
CA ALA A 226 7.71 -15.36 -2.48
C ALA A 226 7.23 -16.76 -2.87
N ALA A 227 5.92 -16.94 -3.11
CA ALA A 227 5.32 -18.23 -3.43
C ALA A 227 5.93 -18.83 -4.71
N ARG A 228 6.78 -19.85 -4.56
CA ARG A 228 7.50 -20.51 -5.66
C ARG A 228 7.54 -22.02 -5.39
N ALA A 229 6.78 -22.76 -6.18
CA ALA A 229 6.71 -24.22 -6.12
C ALA A 229 8.05 -24.90 -6.48
N GLU A 230 8.78 -24.34 -7.46
CA GLU A 230 10.08 -24.85 -7.95
C GLU A 230 11.17 -24.95 -6.87
N LYS A 231 10.99 -24.34 -5.69
CA LYS A 231 11.95 -24.40 -4.57
C LYS A 231 11.81 -25.68 -3.75
N PHE A 232 10.79 -26.47 -4.01
CA PHE A 232 10.51 -27.72 -3.34
C PHE A 232 10.66 -28.87 -4.33
N SER A 233 11.20 -29.99 -3.87
CA SER A 233 11.36 -31.19 -4.69
C SER A 233 10.01 -31.79 -5.12
N THR A 234 9.03 -31.75 -4.21
CA THR A 234 7.65 -32.21 -4.45
C THR A 234 6.66 -31.36 -3.67
N ALA A 235 5.37 -31.44 -4.03
CA ALA A 235 4.30 -30.80 -3.27
C ALA A 235 4.30 -31.22 -1.78
N GLY A 236 4.56 -32.50 -1.49
CA GLY A 236 4.63 -33.03 -0.14
C GLY A 236 5.87 -32.63 0.66
N ALA A 237 6.88 -32.01 0.03
CA ALA A 237 8.08 -31.52 0.70
C ALA A 237 7.83 -30.22 1.49
N VAL A 238 6.70 -29.54 1.25
CA VAL A 238 6.32 -28.34 1.98
C VAL A 238 5.84 -28.72 3.38
N LEU A 239 6.52 -28.24 4.41
CA LEU A 239 6.05 -28.38 5.79
C LEU A 239 4.95 -27.36 6.08
N LEU A 240 3.77 -27.86 6.44
CA LEU A 240 2.61 -27.07 6.82
C LEU A 240 2.20 -27.36 8.27
N PRO A 241 1.44 -26.45 8.92
CA PRO A 241 0.96 -26.63 10.29
C PRO A 241 0.22 -27.97 10.48
N GLY A 242 0.49 -28.64 11.61
CA GLY A 242 -0.15 -29.91 11.94
C GLY A 242 0.26 -31.08 11.06
N ASN A 243 1.45 -31.03 10.45
CA ASN A 243 1.96 -32.04 9.50
C ASN A 243 1.08 -32.22 8.25
N ALA A 244 0.26 -31.23 7.91
CA ALA A 244 -0.45 -31.22 6.64
C ALA A 244 0.55 -31.21 5.48
N LYS A 245 0.18 -31.82 4.35
CA LYS A 245 1.00 -31.89 3.14
C LYS A 245 0.15 -31.58 1.92
N PHE A 246 0.78 -31.03 0.89
CA PHE A 246 0.16 -31.01 -0.43
C PHE A 246 0.34 -32.36 -1.11
N GLU A 247 -0.71 -32.79 -1.78
CA GLU A 247 -0.73 -33.97 -2.63
C GLU A 247 -1.31 -33.56 -3.98
N LEU A 248 -0.60 -33.90 -5.06
CA LEU A 248 -1.13 -33.68 -6.41
C LEU A 248 -2.19 -34.74 -6.67
N GLN A 249 -3.34 -34.34 -7.21
CA GLN A 249 -4.32 -35.33 -7.67
C GLN A 249 -3.66 -36.20 -8.75
N THR A 250 -3.52 -37.49 -8.47
CA THR A 250 -3.27 -38.49 -9.51
C THR A 250 -4.51 -38.50 -10.39
N LYS A 251 -4.36 -38.14 -11.67
CA LYS A 251 -5.39 -38.44 -12.66
C LYS A 251 -5.52 -39.96 -12.69
N THR A 252 -6.59 -40.49 -12.13
CA THR A 252 -7.04 -41.82 -12.54
C THR A 252 -7.35 -41.69 -14.03
N GLU A 253 -6.61 -42.40 -14.87
CA GLU A 253 -7.03 -42.62 -16.25
C GLU A 253 -8.41 -43.27 -16.16
N GLU A 254 -9.46 -42.53 -16.55
CA GLU A 254 -10.77 -43.11 -16.80
C GLU A 254 -10.59 -44.08 -17.97
N GLU A 255 -10.60 -45.40 -17.66
CA GLU A 255 -10.73 -46.48 -18.65
C GLU A 255 -12.08 -46.41 -19.38
#